data_AF-A0A4Q5WC27-F1
#
_entry.id   AF-A0A4Q5WC27-F1
#
_cell.length_a   1.000
_cell.length_b   1.000
_cell.length_c   1.000
_cell.angle_alpha   90.00
_cell.angle_beta   90.00
_cell.angle_gamma   90.00
#
_symmetry.space_group_name_H-M   'P 1'
#
loop_
_entity.id
_entity.type
_entity.pdbx_description
1 polymer ?
#
loop_
_entity_poly.entity_id
_entity_poly.type
_entity_poly.pdbx_seq_one_letter_code
_entity_poly.pdbx_strand_id
1 'polypeptide(L)'
;AGLPKIGDGFAPEWFEKQVDGIGFSWPSPLFWATVASWGEFVGGLLLAFGLLTRLMALQLAFQFFVIAFMWYDEPAPLTGMYYQQLLFWGFVLVLAGGGGRFSIDNLLLRGFTTGWRTVLRRAPAITAALLLLVAASATAQVAPKSEGPFAPYFGTWAGKLQYLDYSSNKQVFIKAEVRVVPMPGDPARVILQFSYPGEPGHEESDTLAYEGPAFGAGGPGLKWKTAATGKDAGKPALLLHSYKWTASALVLTKEVQWDRQPGFFMRNQYVLHRVTH
;
A
#
# COMPACT_ATOMS: atom_id res chain seq x y z
N ALA A 1 -4.51 6.30 13.39
CA ALA A 1 -4.11 6.72 14.75
C ALA A 1 -3.25 5.60 15.34
N GLY A 2 -2.04 5.92 15.82
CA GLY A 2 -0.92 4.99 16.06
C GLY A 2 -1.09 3.87 17.09
N LEU A 3 -2.29 3.62 17.63
CA LEU A 3 -2.56 2.53 18.57
C LEU A 3 -2.13 1.13 18.05
N PRO A 4 -2.33 0.77 16.76
CA PRO A 4 -1.84 -0.48 16.19
C PRO A 4 -0.30 -0.55 16.07
N LYS A 5 0.41 0.56 16.29
CA LYS A 5 1.87 0.69 16.19
C LYS A 5 2.58 0.72 17.55
N ILE A 6 1.85 0.57 18.67
CA ILE A 6 2.39 0.61 20.04
C ILE A 6 1.97 -0.67 20.79
N GLY A 7 2.16 -1.84 20.17
CA GLY A 7 1.76 -3.13 20.78
C GLY A 7 2.52 -3.42 22.08
N ASP A 8 3.85 -3.38 22.03
CA ASP A 8 4.73 -3.71 23.16
C ASP A 8 5.53 -2.48 23.66
N GLY A 9 5.02 -1.27 23.44
CA GLY A 9 5.70 -0.01 23.77
C GLY A 9 6.72 0.49 22.73
N PHE A 10 7.04 -0.34 21.74
CA PHE A 10 7.89 -0.03 20.59
C PHE A 10 7.13 -0.09 19.27
N ALA A 11 7.70 0.53 18.24
CA ALA A 11 7.20 0.39 16.88
C ALA A 11 7.34 -1.05 16.37
N PRO A 12 6.39 -1.55 15.56
CA PRO A 12 6.46 -2.90 15.01
C PRO A 12 7.59 -3.04 13.97
N GLU A 13 8.16 -4.23 13.84
CA GLU A 13 9.32 -4.51 12.95
C GLU A 13 9.10 -4.10 11.50
N TRP A 14 7.85 -4.20 10.99
CA TRP A 14 7.54 -3.76 9.63
C TRP A 14 7.70 -2.24 9.44
N PHE A 15 7.45 -1.45 10.49
CA PHE A 15 7.58 0.00 10.45
C PHE A 15 9.03 0.43 10.64
N GLU A 16 9.80 -0.30 11.46
CA GLU A 16 11.25 -0.13 11.56
C GLU A 16 11.93 -0.29 10.19
N LYS A 17 11.62 -1.39 9.48
CA LYS A 17 12.18 -1.63 8.13
C LYS A 17 11.80 -0.53 7.13
N GLN A 18 10.61 0.04 7.28
CA GLN A 18 10.17 1.15 6.44
C GLN A 18 10.96 2.44 6.70
N VAL A 19 11.22 2.75 7.98
CA VAL A 19 12.02 3.91 8.39
C VAL A 19 13.48 3.76 7.97
N ASP A 20 14.04 2.56 8.08
CA ASP A 20 15.39 2.23 7.59
C ASP A 20 15.48 2.42 6.07
N GLY A 21 14.47 1.97 5.31
CA GLY A 21 14.40 2.14 3.86
C GLY A 21 14.35 3.60 3.39
N ILE A 22 13.93 4.54 4.25
CA ILE A 22 13.92 5.99 3.97
C ILE A 22 15.29 6.64 4.30
N GLY A 23 16.20 5.91 4.96
CA GLY A 23 17.54 6.38 5.32
C GLY A 23 17.69 6.93 6.74
N PHE A 24 16.70 6.73 7.62
CA PHE A 24 16.77 7.12 9.04
C PHE A 24 17.49 6.06 9.88
N SER A 25 18.80 5.88 9.63
CA SER A 25 19.61 4.83 10.26
C SER A 25 20.28 5.25 11.57
N TRP A 26 20.41 6.55 11.86
CA TRP A 26 21.03 7.06 13.09
C TRP A 26 20.05 7.95 13.89
N PRO A 27 19.84 7.74 15.22
CA PRO A 27 20.55 6.84 16.13
C PRO A 27 20.14 5.36 16.04
N SER A 28 18.91 5.05 15.61
CA SER A 28 18.52 3.74 15.08
C SER A 28 17.17 3.85 14.34
N PRO A 29 16.87 3.00 13.35
CA PRO A 29 15.55 2.96 12.71
C PRO A 29 14.42 2.70 13.71
N LEU A 30 14.65 1.81 14.68
CA LEU A 30 13.69 1.51 15.74
C LEU A 30 13.37 2.74 16.61
N PHE A 31 14.39 3.56 16.92
CA PHE A 31 14.19 4.80 17.67
C PHE A 31 13.27 5.75 16.91
N TRP A 32 13.55 5.99 15.62
CA TRP A 32 12.74 6.88 14.79
C TRP A 32 11.32 6.36 14.58
N ALA A 33 11.16 5.06 14.31
CA ALA A 33 9.86 4.42 14.18
C ALA A 33 9.04 4.53 15.48
N THR A 34 9.69 4.36 16.63
CA THR A 34 9.05 4.47 17.95
C THR A 34 8.63 5.92 18.24
N VAL A 35 9.51 6.90 17.99
CA VAL A 35 9.19 8.33 18.14
C VAL A 35 8.04 8.74 17.22
N ALA A 36 8.02 8.27 15.97
CA ALA A 36 6.95 8.53 15.02
C ALA A 36 5.60 7.89 15.44
N SER A 37 5.64 6.68 16.01
CA SER A 37 4.44 5.98 16.50
C SER A 37 3.85 6.66 17.73
N TRP A 38 4.70 7.02 18.70
CA TRP A 38 4.30 7.77 19.89
C TRP A 38 3.83 9.20 19.55
N GLY A 39 4.49 9.85 18.60
CA GLY A 39 4.09 11.17 18.09
C GLY A 39 2.71 11.17 17.45
N GLU A 40 2.40 10.20 16.58
CA GLU A 40 1.07 10.03 16.00
C GLU A 40 -0.04 9.85 17.05
N PHE A 41 0.24 9.09 18.11
CA PHE A 41 -0.75 8.76 19.12
C PHE A 41 -0.87 9.86 20.19
N VAL A 42 0.21 10.11 20.93
CA VAL A 42 0.23 11.10 22.02
C VAL A 42 0.16 12.51 21.45
N GLY A 43 0.88 12.82 20.38
CA GLY A 43 0.81 14.13 19.72
C GLY A 43 -0.58 14.41 19.17
N GLY A 44 -1.25 13.41 18.58
CA GLY A 44 -2.64 13.52 18.15
C GLY A 44 -3.61 13.80 19.30
N LEU A 45 -3.48 13.08 20.43
CA LEU A 45 -4.31 13.30 21.62
C LEU A 45 -4.08 14.68 22.25
N LEU A 46 -2.81 15.06 22.45
CA LEU A 46 -2.45 16.35 23.01
C LEU A 46 -2.97 17.49 22.12
N LEU A 47 -2.83 17.37 20.81
CA LEU A 47 -3.36 18.34 19.86
C LEU A 47 -4.90 18.43 19.91
N ALA A 48 -5.59 17.29 20.03
CA ALA A 48 -7.05 17.25 20.13
C ALA A 48 -7.58 17.94 21.39
N PHE A 49 -6.89 17.79 22.52
CA PHE A 49 -7.20 18.50 23.76
C PHE A 49 -6.66 19.94 23.79
N GLY A 50 -5.92 20.35 22.78
CA GLY A 50 -5.35 21.69 22.70
C GLY A 50 -4.21 21.94 23.69
N LEU A 51 -3.41 20.91 23.99
CA LEU A 51 -2.23 20.99 24.86
C LEU A 51 -0.95 20.87 24.02
N LEU A 52 0.02 21.76 24.26
CA LEU A 52 1.26 21.91 23.50
C LEU A 52 1.03 21.99 21.98
N THR A 53 -0.05 22.64 21.55
CA THR A 53 -0.58 22.60 20.18
C THR A 53 0.45 22.90 19.10
N ARG A 54 1.31 23.90 19.30
CA ARG A 54 2.35 24.23 18.31
C ARG A 54 3.44 23.17 18.25
N LEU A 55 3.88 22.64 19.39
CA LEU A 55 4.93 21.62 19.42
C LEU A 55 4.43 20.30 18.82
N MET A 56 3.18 19.93 19.13
CA MET A 56 2.57 18.70 18.60
C MET A 56 2.26 18.84 17.10
N ALA A 57 1.78 20.01 16.65
CA ALA A 57 1.59 20.29 15.23
C ALA A 57 2.92 20.27 14.46
N LEU A 58 4.02 20.76 15.04
CA LEU A 58 5.34 20.68 14.41
C LEU A 58 5.79 19.23 14.24
N GLN A 59 5.68 18.41 15.28
CA GLN A 59 6.06 16.99 15.24
C GLN A 59 5.24 16.22 14.19
N LEU A 60 3.91 16.43 14.16
CA LEU A 60 3.03 15.78 13.19
C LEU A 60 3.27 16.31 11.76
N ALA A 61 3.51 17.61 11.58
CA ALA A 61 3.86 18.19 10.28
C ALA A 61 5.16 17.58 9.74
N PHE A 62 6.18 17.40 10.58
CA PHE A 62 7.43 16.74 10.16
C PHE A 62 7.20 15.30 9.71
N GLN A 63 6.37 14.55 10.45
CA GLN A 63 6.06 13.16 10.10
C GLN A 63 5.31 13.05 8.77
N PHE A 64 4.27 13.88 8.57
CA PHE A 64 3.54 13.90 7.31
C PHE A 64 4.37 14.48 6.15
N PHE A 65 5.36 15.33 6.42
CA PHE A 65 6.34 15.76 5.41
C PHE A 65 7.17 14.59 4.89
N VAL A 66 7.75 13.77 5.79
CA VAL A 66 8.54 12.60 5.40
C VAL A 66 7.69 11.63 4.59
N ILE A 67 6.46 11.35 5.04
CA ILE A 67 5.53 10.47 4.31
C ILE A 67 5.17 11.06 2.95
N ALA A 68 4.95 12.37 2.87
CA ALA A 68 4.43 13.02 1.69
C ALA A 68 5.43 13.34 0.59
N PHE A 69 6.69 13.55 0.97
CA PHE A 69 7.71 14.05 0.05
C PHE A 69 8.94 13.15 -0.04
N MET A 70 9.21 12.30 0.97
CA MET A 70 10.41 11.45 0.98
C MET A 70 10.12 9.98 0.75
N TRP A 71 8.96 9.46 1.17
CA TRP A 71 8.65 8.04 1.08
C TRP A 71 7.85 7.65 -0.18
N TYR A 72 7.07 8.56 -0.74
CA TYR A 72 6.20 8.25 -1.87
C TYR A 72 6.93 8.47 -3.21
N ASP A 73 6.88 7.49 -4.10
CA ASP A 73 7.65 7.48 -5.37
C ASP A 73 7.16 8.51 -6.41
N GLU A 74 5.96 9.07 -6.24
CA GLU A 74 5.43 10.17 -7.08
C GLU A 74 4.97 11.37 -6.24
N PRO A 75 5.89 12.14 -5.63
CA PRO A 75 5.55 13.27 -4.78
C PRO A 75 5.04 14.43 -5.64
N ALA A 76 3.75 14.44 -5.96
CA ALA A 76 3.10 15.51 -6.70
C ALA A 76 2.55 16.57 -5.72
N PRO A 77 3.04 17.82 -5.71
CA PRO A 77 2.72 18.81 -4.68
C PRO A 77 1.24 19.27 -4.64
N LEU A 78 0.42 18.90 -5.64
CA LEU A 78 -0.96 19.39 -5.77
C LEU A 78 -1.97 18.39 -6.38
N THR A 79 -1.54 17.33 -7.08
CA THR A 79 -2.45 16.55 -7.95
C THR A 79 -2.53 15.05 -7.66
N GLY A 80 -1.58 14.49 -6.89
CA GLY A 80 -1.45 13.03 -6.71
C GLY A 80 -1.64 12.51 -5.29
N MET A 81 -1.63 13.35 -4.25
CA MET A 81 -1.47 12.87 -2.86
C MET A 81 -2.41 13.52 -1.83
N TYR A 82 -3.71 13.42 -2.12
CA TYR A 82 -4.78 14.18 -1.50
C TYR A 82 -4.85 14.12 0.04
N TYR A 83 -4.58 12.99 0.69
CA TYR A 83 -4.84 12.86 2.12
C TYR A 83 -3.64 13.25 3.00
N GLN A 84 -2.44 12.77 2.68
CA GLN A 84 -1.24 13.00 3.48
C GLN A 84 -0.71 14.43 3.31
N GLN A 85 -0.81 15.03 2.11
CA GLN A 85 -0.49 16.46 1.91
C GLN A 85 -1.52 17.36 2.58
N LEU A 86 -2.80 16.98 2.55
CA LEU A 86 -3.83 17.70 3.29
C LEU A 86 -3.55 17.69 4.79
N LEU A 87 -3.18 16.54 5.35
CA LEU A 87 -2.78 16.44 6.76
C LEU A 87 -1.52 17.25 7.06
N PHE A 88 -0.49 17.18 6.21
CA PHE A 88 0.70 18.01 6.33
C PHE A 88 0.35 19.50 6.38
N TRP A 89 -0.37 20.01 5.38
CA TRP A 89 -0.78 21.42 5.33
C TRP A 89 -1.73 21.79 6.47
N GLY A 90 -2.60 20.87 6.89
CA GLY A 90 -3.45 21.03 8.08
C GLY A 90 -2.62 21.26 9.35
N PHE A 91 -1.56 20.46 9.57
CA PHE A 91 -0.67 20.66 10.72
C PHE A 91 0.19 21.92 10.58
N VAL A 92 0.64 22.28 9.38
CA VAL A 92 1.32 23.57 9.13
C VAL A 92 0.39 24.75 9.49
N LEU A 93 -0.90 24.67 9.17
CA LEU A 93 -1.88 25.67 9.56
C LEU A 93 -2.07 25.74 11.08
N VAL A 94 -2.12 24.60 11.76
CA VAL A 94 -2.23 24.57 13.24
C VAL A 94 -0.94 25.04 13.91
N LEU A 95 0.22 24.76 13.32
CA LEU A 95 1.52 25.26 13.78
C LEU A 95 1.56 26.80 13.70
N ALA A 96 1.12 27.36 12.57
CA ALA A 96 1.07 28.81 12.36
C ALA A 96 -0.04 29.49 13.19
N GLY A 97 -1.24 28.90 13.24
CA GLY A 97 -2.43 29.46 13.90
C GLY A 97 -2.49 29.23 15.42
N GLY A 98 -1.91 28.12 15.91
CA GLY A 98 -2.04 27.64 17.29
C GLY A 98 -3.41 27.02 17.60
N GLY A 99 -3.58 26.51 18.83
CA GLY A 99 -4.80 25.80 19.27
C GLY A 99 -6.08 26.63 19.46
N GLY A 100 -6.05 27.94 19.24
CA GLY A 100 -7.23 28.81 19.34
C GLY A 100 -7.69 29.13 20.78
N ARG A 101 -8.90 29.71 20.92
CA ARG A 101 -9.40 30.25 22.20
C ARG A 101 -9.81 29.21 23.24
N PHE A 102 -10.11 27.98 22.79
CA PHE A 102 -10.61 26.88 23.62
C PHE A 102 -9.53 25.83 23.93
N SER A 103 -8.29 26.05 23.50
CA SER A 103 -7.20 25.14 23.83
C SER A 103 -6.85 25.19 25.32
N ILE A 104 -6.43 24.05 25.88
CA ILE A 104 -5.86 23.97 27.22
C ILE A 104 -4.61 24.86 27.33
N ASP A 105 -3.84 25.02 26.25
CA ASP A 105 -2.74 25.99 26.16
C ASP A 105 -3.21 27.41 26.51
N ASN A 106 -4.33 27.85 25.95
CA ASN A 106 -4.87 29.17 26.23
C ASN A 106 -5.46 29.27 27.64
N LEU A 107 -5.96 28.16 28.20
CA LEU A 107 -6.43 28.10 29.59
C LEU A 107 -5.26 28.21 30.58
N LEU A 108 -4.17 27.49 30.35
CA LEU A 108 -2.95 27.52 31.17
C LEU A 108 -2.24 28.89 31.08
N LEU A 109 -2.17 29.47 29.87
CA LEU A 109 -1.58 30.80 29.64
C LEU A 109 -2.49 31.98 30.09
N ARG A 110 -3.68 31.72 30.65
CA ARG A 110 -4.47 32.76 31.35
C ARG A 110 -3.92 33.10 32.73
N GLY A 111 -3.16 32.20 33.34
CA GLY A 111 -2.54 32.40 34.66
C GLY A 111 -1.19 33.12 34.66
N PHE A 112 -0.54 33.28 33.49
CA PHE A 112 0.80 33.89 33.37
C PHE A 112 0.75 35.28 32.73
N THR A 113 1.51 36.22 33.33
CA THR A 113 1.48 37.66 33.04
C THR A 113 1.88 38.04 31.61
N THR A 114 1.29 39.17 31.19
CA THR A 114 1.10 39.81 29.87
C THR A 114 2.31 39.94 28.92
N GLY A 115 3.54 39.58 29.29
CA GLY A 115 4.74 39.79 28.46
C GLY A 115 4.90 38.81 27.28
N TRP A 116 4.62 37.53 27.49
CA TRP A 116 4.77 36.48 26.45
C TRP A 116 3.56 36.37 25.50
N ARG A 117 2.43 36.97 25.89
CA ARG A 117 1.17 36.95 25.12
C ARG A 117 1.27 37.71 23.80
N THR A 118 2.16 38.69 23.69
CA THR A 118 2.27 39.58 22.52
C THR A 118 3.15 38.98 21.41
N VAL A 119 4.16 38.20 21.78
CA VAL A 119 5.09 37.53 20.84
C VAL A 119 4.44 36.32 20.18
N LEU A 120 3.56 35.58 20.88
CA LEU A 120 2.85 34.43 20.29
C LEU A 120 1.62 34.81 19.43
N ARG A 121 1.12 36.05 19.48
CA ARG A 121 -0.17 36.45 18.88
C ARG A 121 -0.10 37.16 17.52
N ARG A 122 1.08 37.49 16.99
CA ARG A 122 1.25 38.11 15.67
C ARG A 122 2.08 37.14 14.81
N ALA A 123 1.64 36.56 13.69
CA ALA A 123 0.48 36.67 12.81
C ALA A 123 0.43 35.36 11.96
N PRO A 124 -0.44 35.16 10.93
CA PRO A 124 -1.63 35.92 10.55
C PRO A 124 -2.86 35.04 10.21
N ALA A 125 -4.07 35.56 10.45
CA ALA A 125 -5.30 35.02 9.86
C ALA A 125 -5.30 35.10 8.31
N ILE A 126 -4.44 35.95 7.74
CA ILE A 126 -4.29 36.17 6.28
C ILE A 126 -3.50 35.04 5.61
N THR A 127 -2.48 34.45 6.28
CA THR A 127 -1.74 33.30 5.71
C THR A 127 -2.57 32.02 5.78
N ALA A 128 -3.36 31.85 6.84
CA ALA A 128 -4.29 30.74 6.96
C ALA A 128 -5.40 30.82 5.88
N ALA A 129 -5.92 32.01 5.60
CA ALA A 129 -6.93 32.23 4.56
C ALA A 129 -6.37 32.02 3.14
N LEU A 130 -5.14 32.47 2.85
CA LEU A 130 -4.51 32.23 1.54
C LEU A 130 -4.19 30.73 1.31
N LEU A 131 -3.75 30.01 2.35
CA LEU A 131 -3.48 28.56 2.26
C LEU A 131 -4.77 27.74 2.14
N LEU A 132 -5.87 28.17 2.79
CA LEU A 132 -7.21 27.57 2.62
C LEU A 132 -7.78 27.78 1.22
N LEU A 133 -7.51 28.92 0.59
CA LEU A 133 -7.91 29.20 -0.80
C LEU A 133 -7.12 28.37 -1.83
N VAL A 134 -5.84 28.08 -1.57
CA VAL A 134 -5.05 27.15 -2.39
C VAL A 134 -5.56 25.70 -2.23
N ALA A 135 -5.95 25.29 -1.02
CA ALA A 135 -6.54 23.98 -0.77
C ALA A 135 -7.95 23.81 -1.40
N ALA A 136 -8.73 24.88 -1.49
CA ALA A 136 -10.08 24.87 -2.07
C ALA A 136 -10.12 25.03 -3.60
N SER A 137 -8.99 25.39 -4.23
CA SER A 137 -8.87 25.54 -5.70
C SER A 137 -8.54 24.22 -6.41
N ALA A 138 -8.42 23.11 -5.68
CA ALA A 138 -8.36 21.79 -6.27
C ALA A 138 -9.74 21.46 -6.85
N THR A 139 -9.96 21.84 -8.11
CA THR A 139 -10.96 21.16 -8.92
C THR A 139 -10.67 19.67 -8.79
N ALA A 140 -11.64 18.92 -8.27
CA ALA A 140 -11.65 17.48 -8.39
C ALA A 140 -11.79 17.15 -9.87
N GLN A 141 -10.70 17.23 -10.62
CA GLN A 141 -10.52 16.32 -11.73
C GLN A 141 -10.43 14.96 -11.06
N VAL A 142 -11.53 14.22 -11.12
CA VAL A 142 -11.48 12.76 -11.05
C VAL A 142 -10.48 12.39 -12.12
N ALA A 143 -9.21 12.24 -11.73
CA ALA A 143 -8.24 11.56 -12.57
C ALA A 143 -8.95 10.26 -12.94
N PRO A 144 -9.10 9.94 -14.23
CA PRO A 144 -9.61 8.63 -14.59
C PRO A 144 -8.72 7.68 -13.80
N LYS A 145 -9.32 6.92 -12.87
CA LYS A 145 -8.65 5.80 -12.21
C LYS A 145 -7.95 5.10 -13.36
N SER A 146 -6.62 5.14 -13.42
CA SER A 146 -5.90 4.29 -14.35
C SER A 146 -6.13 2.90 -13.81
N GLU A 147 -7.28 2.35 -14.18
CA GLU A 147 -7.66 1.00 -13.92
C GLU A 147 -6.56 0.19 -14.57
N GLY A 148 -5.62 -0.28 -13.74
CA GLY A 148 -4.49 -1.04 -14.21
C GLY A 148 -4.95 -2.22 -15.05
N PRO A 149 -4.02 -2.89 -15.75
CA PRO A 149 -4.38 -3.90 -16.74
C PRO A 149 -5.34 -4.97 -16.21
N PHE A 150 -5.31 -5.23 -14.90
CA PHE A 150 -6.13 -6.23 -14.21
C PHE A 150 -7.57 -5.83 -13.86
N ALA A 151 -7.94 -4.55 -13.92
CA ALA A 151 -9.24 -4.11 -13.43
C ALA A 151 -10.46 -4.84 -14.03
N PRO A 152 -10.49 -5.17 -15.34
CA PRO A 152 -11.60 -5.94 -15.92
C PRO A 152 -11.74 -7.36 -15.35
N TYR A 153 -10.71 -7.87 -14.68
CA TYR A 153 -10.59 -9.26 -14.27
C TYR A 153 -10.74 -9.49 -12.76
N PHE A 154 -11.00 -8.44 -11.98
CA PHE A 154 -11.32 -8.59 -10.56
C PHE A 154 -12.57 -9.44 -10.35
N GLY A 155 -12.60 -10.16 -9.22
CA GLY A 155 -13.70 -11.06 -8.85
C GLY A 155 -13.27 -12.51 -8.68
N THR A 156 -14.26 -13.39 -8.62
CA THR A 156 -14.07 -14.83 -8.37
C THR A 156 -14.09 -15.61 -9.69
N TRP A 157 -13.17 -16.55 -9.79
CA TRP A 157 -12.99 -17.46 -10.91
C TRP A 157 -13.02 -18.90 -10.39
N ALA A 158 -13.71 -19.79 -11.06
CA ALA A 158 -13.84 -21.19 -10.65
C ALA A 158 -13.59 -22.14 -11.82
N GLY A 159 -12.99 -23.29 -11.54
CA GLY A 159 -12.72 -24.29 -12.57
C GLY A 159 -11.88 -25.43 -12.04
N LYS A 160 -10.83 -25.77 -12.79
CA LYS A 160 -9.98 -26.93 -12.48
C LYS A 160 -8.51 -26.53 -12.45
N LEU A 161 -7.80 -27.14 -11.52
CA LEU A 161 -6.36 -27.25 -11.52
C LEU A 161 -5.99 -28.65 -12.03
N GLN A 162 -5.22 -28.69 -13.10
CA GLN A 162 -4.52 -29.88 -13.57
C GLN A 162 -3.08 -29.82 -13.08
N TYR A 163 -2.55 -30.88 -12.48
CA TYR A 163 -1.15 -30.93 -12.07
C TYR A 163 -0.53 -32.32 -12.18
N LEU A 164 0.78 -32.36 -12.38
CA LEU A 164 1.56 -33.60 -12.38
C LEU A 164 1.81 -34.07 -10.93
N ASP A 165 1.26 -35.20 -10.53
CA ASP A 165 1.60 -35.82 -9.25
C ASP A 165 2.90 -36.63 -9.41
N TYR A 166 3.96 -36.24 -8.69
CA TYR A 166 5.26 -36.91 -8.76
C TYR A 166 5.29 -38.29 -8.12
N SER A 167 4.35 -38.59 -7.20
CA SER A 167 4.28 -39.91 -6.57
C SER A 167 3.72 -40.97 -7.51
N SER A 168 2.70 -40.61 -8.28
CA SER A 168 2.05 -41.50 -9.25
C SER A 168 2.54 -41.30 -10.69
N ASN A 169 3.28 -40.23 -10.95
CA ASN A 169 3.69 -39.75 -12.27
C ASN A 169 2.51 -39.60 -13.25
N LYS A 170 1.36 -39.18 -12.74
CA LYS A 170 0.11 -39.00 -13.50
C LYS A 170 -0.42 -37.58 -13.36
N GLN A 171 -1.20 -37.16 -14.36
CA GLN A 171 -1.93 -35.89 -14.31
C GLN A 171 -3.18 -36.07 -13.45
N VAL A 172 -3.33 -35.23 -12.44
CA VAL A 172 -4.46 -35.19 -11.51
C VAL A 172 -5.24 -33.90 -11.72
N PHE A 173 -6.55 -33.96 -11.48
CA PHE A 173 -7.46 -32.81 -11.63
C PHE A 173 -8.20 -32.58 -10.32
N ILE A 174 -8.14 -31.36 -9.80
CA ILE A 174 -8.91 -30.93 -8.64
C ILE A 174 -9.71 -29.66 -8.96
N LYS A 175 -10.79 -29.44 -8.21
CA LYS A 175 -11.55 -28.20 -8.28
C LYS A 175 -10.71 -27.07 -7.66
N ALA A 176 -10.67 -25.93 -8.33
CA ALA A 176 -9.94 -24.76 -7.86
C ALA A 176 -10.78 -23.50 -8.06
N GLU A 177 -10.68 -22.59 -7.10
CA GLU A 177 -11.24 -21.25 -7.17
C GLU A 177 -10.14 -20.23 -6.91
N VAL A 178 -10.16 -19.13 -7.66
CA VAL A 178 -9.22 -18.02 -7.54
C VAL A 178 -10.00 -16.72 -7.42
N ARG A 179 -9.75 -15.99 -6.34
CA ARG A 179 -10.22 -14.60 -6.22
C ARG A 179 -9.10 -13.66 -6.61
N VAL A 180 -9.38 -12.78 -7.57
CA VAL A 180 -8.46 -11.73 -8.03
C VAL A 180 -8.84 -10.42 -7.34
N VAL A 181 -7.92 -9.88 -6.56
CA VAL A 181 -8.12 -8.67 -5.75
C VAL A 181 -7.10 -7.60 -6.15
N PRO A 182 -7.48 -6.31 -6.19
CA PRO A 182 -6.52 -5.23 -6.43
C PRO A 182 -5.43 -5.19 -5.36
N MET A 183 -4.19 -4.92 -5.78
CA MET A 183 -3.12 -4.55 -4.86
C MET A 183 -3.26 -3.07 -4.46
N PRO A 184 -3.40 -2.74 -3.16
CA PRO A 184 -3.49 -1.35 -2.73
C PRO A 184 -2.21 -0.57 -3.11
N GLY A 185 -2.37 0.54 -3.82
CA GLY A 185 -1.26 1.43 -4.20
C GLY A 185 -0.50 1.01 -5.45
N ASP A 186 -0.77 -0.15 -6.05
CA ASP A 186 -0.09 -0.61 -7.27
C ASP A 186 -1.07 -1.24 -8.27
N PRO A 187 -1.55 -0.47 -9.28
CA PRO A 187 -2.50 -0.97 -10.26
C PRO A 187 -1.88 -1.99 -11.24
N ALA A 188 -0.56 -2.10 -11.31
CA ALA A 188 0.13 -3.08 -12.15
C ALA A 188 0.27 -4.45 -11.46
N ARG A 189 -0.20 -4.58 -10.21
CA ARG A 189 -0.13 -5.82 -9.42
C ARG A 189 -1.51 -6.25 -8.90
N VAL A 190 -1.66 -7.55 -8.70
CA VAL A 190 -2.85 -8.15 -8.10
C VAL A 190 -2.49 -9.22 -7.08
N ILE A 191 -3.43 -9.46 -6.18
CA ILE A 191 -3.39 -10.59 -5.25
C ILE A 191 -4.29 -11.69 -5.83
N LEU A 192 -3.72 -12.88 -6.00
CA LEU A 192 -4.43 -14.10 -6.34
C LEU A 192 -4.63 -14.92 -5.08
N GLN A 193 -5.89 -15.14 -4.69
CA GLN A 193 -6.23 -15.98 -3.54
C GLN A 193 -6.79 -17.31 -4.06
N PHE A 194 -6.00 -18.37 -3.95
CA PHE A 194 -6.34 -19.72 -4.37
C PHE A 194 -7.04 -20.47 -3.24
N SER A 195 -8.08 -21.22 -3.61
CA SER A 195 -8.77 -22.13 -2.70
C SER A 195 -9.16 -23.42 -3.43
N TYR A 196 -9.19 -24.52 -2.70
CA TYR A 196 -9.45 -25.86 -3.22
C TYR A 196 -10.62 -26.45 -2.42
N PRO A 197 -11.87 -26.32 -2.89
CA PRO A 197 -13.05 -26.69 -2.09
C PRO A 197 -13.10 -28.16 -1.63
N GLY A 198 -12.35 -29.06 -2.30
CA GLY A 198 -12.22 -30.46 -1.91
C GLY A 198 -11.05 -30.76 -0.95
N GLU A 199 -10.20 -29.77 -0.68
CA GLU A 199 -8.95 -29.90 0.07
C GLU A 199 -8.81 -28.70 1.04
N PRO A 200 -9.64 -28.62 2.09
CA PRO A 200 -9.62 -27.49 3.03
C PRO A 200 -8.29 -27.39 3.77
N GLY A 201 -7.81 -26.17 4.01
CA GLY A 201 -6.52 -25.92 4.67
C GLY A 201 -5.32 -25.83 3.72
N HIS A 202 -5.55 -25.94 2.42
CA HIS A 202 -4.53 -25.77 1.37
C HIS A 202 -4.66 -24.43 0.63
N GLU A 203 -5.36 -23.45 1.19
CA GLU A 203 -5.50 -22.12 0.58
C GLU A 203 -4.15 -21.40 0.48
N GLU A 204 -3.92 -20.72 -0.64
CA GLU A 204 -2.67 -20.01 -0.94
C GLU A 204 -2.98 -18.59 -1.43
N SER A 205 -2.09 -17.65 -1.15
CA SER A 205 -2.16 -16.31 -1.72
C SER A 205 -0.84 -15.94 -2.38
N ASP A 206 -0.90 -15.42 -3.59
CA ASP A 206 0.27 -14.97 -4.35
C ASP A 206 0.07 -13.57 -4.92
N THR A 207 1.17 -12.87 -5.23
CA THR A 207 1.17 -11.55 -5.84
C THR A 207 1.67 -11.63 -7.27
N LEU A 208 0.85 -11.20 -8.22
CA LEU A 208 1.18 -11.21 -9.64
C LEU A 208 1.40 -9.79 -10.16
N ALA A 209 2.55 -9.55 -10.80
CA ALA A 209 2.83 -8.33 -11.54
C ALA A 209 2.55 -8.51 -13.04
N TYR A 210 2.03 -7.47 -13.68
CA TYR A 210 1.89 -7.44 -15.13
C TYR A 210 3.21 -7.04 -15.79
N GLU A 211 3.81 -7.97 -16.52
CA GLU A 211 5.05 -7.76 -17.29
C GLU A 211 4.81 -7.85 -18.81
N GLY A 212 3.54 -7.75 -19.23
CA GLY A 212 3.15 -7.83 -20.63
C GLY A 212 3.32 -6.51 -21.39
N PRO A 213 3.02 -6.51 -22.71
CA PRO A 213 3.01 -5.30 -23.53
C PRO A 213 2.07 -4.24 -22.96
N ALA A 214 2.31 -2.96 -23.28
CA ALA A 214 1.46 -1.85 -22.85
C ALA A 214 -0.05 -2.15 -23.04
N PHE A 215 -0.84 -1.88 -22.01
CA PHE A 215 -2.28 -2.12 -22.00
C PHE A 215 -2.97 -1.38 -23.16
N GLY A 216 -3.88 -2.08 -23.86
CA GLY A 216 -4.59 -1.53 -25.03
C GLY A 216 -3.97 -1.86 -26.40
N ALA A 217 -2.76 -2.43 -26.46
CA ALA A 217 -2.07 -2.70 -27.72
C ALA A 217 -2.33 -4.09 -28.35
N GLY A 218 -3.16 -4.97 -27.75
CA GLY A 218 -3.08 -6.43 -28.00
C GLY A 218 -4.35 -7.28 -28.08
N GLY A 219 -5.55 -6.68 -28.21
CA GLY A 219 -6.81 -7.43 -28.35
C GLY A 219 -7.58 -7.66 -27.02
N PRO A 220 -8.58 -8.57 -26.99
CA PRO A 220 -9.63 -8.63 -25.95
C PRO A 220 -9.19 -9.25 -24.60
N GLY A 221 -7.89 -9.28 -24.30
CA GLY A 221 -7.34 -10.02 -23.17
C GLY A 221 -5.89 -9.70 -22.85
N LEU A 222 -5.43 -10.02 -21.63
CA LEU A 222 -4.02 -9.98 -21.27
C LEU A 222 -3.34 -11.31 -21.60
N LYS A 223 -2.15 -11.25 -22.20
CA LYS A 223 -1.30 -12.41 -22.43
C LYS A 223 0.16 -12.05 -22.24
N TRP A 224 0.84 -12.76 -21.34
CA TRP A 224 2.27 -12.60 -21.14
C TRP A 224 2.87 -13.87 -20.54
N LYS A 225 4.20 -13.91 -20.48
CA LYS A 225 4.96 -14.99 -19.84
C LYS A 225 6.02 -14.40 -18.93
N THR A 226 6.32 -15.11 -17.85
CA THR A 226 7.46 -14.82 -16.98
C THR A 226 8.33 -16.07 -16.84
N ALA A 227 9.64 -15.88 -16.66
CA ALA A 227 10.58 -16.97 -16.49
C ALA A 227 11.42 -16.74 -15.23
N ALA A 228 11.60 -17.77 -14.42
CA ALA A 228 12.41 -17.71 -13.21
C ALA A 228 13.19 -19.01 -13.01
N THR A 229 14.40 -18.91 -12.46
CA THR A 229 15.15 -20.07 -12.00
C THR A 229 14.69 -20.46 -10.59
N GLY A 230 14.62 -21.76 -10.30
CA GLY A 230 14.15 -22.23 -9.01
C GLY A 230 14.37 -23.73 -8.83
N LYS A 231 13.56 -24.33 -7.97
CA LYS A 231 13.54 -25.78 -7.76
C LYS A 231 12.13 -26.32 -8.02
N ASP A 232 12.07 -27.50 -8.61
CA ASP A 232 10.85 -28.29 -8.75
C ASP A 232 11.16 -29.76 -8.44
N ALA A 233 10.35 -30.40 -7.59
CA ALA A 233 10.63 -31.72 -7.01
C ALA A 233 12.04 -31.86 -6.39
N GLY A 234 12.55 -30.78 -5.79
CA GLY A 234 13.90 -30.74 -5.21
C GLY A 234 15.05 -30.60 -6.22
N LYS A 235 14.77 -30.60 -7.53
CA LYS A 235 15.76 -30.45 -8.60
C LYS A 235 15.82 -28.99 -9.08
N PRO A 236 17.00 -28.46 -9.44
CA PRO A 236 17.09 -27.17 -10.12
C PRO A 236 16.30 -27.18 -11.43
N ALA A 237 15.58 -26.10 -11.69
CA ALA A 237 14.70 -25.99 -12.84
C ALA A 237 14.52 -24.55 -13.31
N LEU A 238 14.26 -24.40 -14.61
CA LEU A 238 13.70 -23.19 -15.19
C LEU A 238 12.18 -23.29 -15.18
N LEU A 239 11.54 -22.31 -14.54
CA LEU A 239 10.09 -22.22 -14.36
C LEU A 239 9.55 -21.17 -15.33
N LEU A 240 8.71 -21.60 -16.27
CA LEU A 240 8.03 -20.71 -17.20
C LEU A 240 6.56 -20.61 -16.81
N HIS A 241 6.11 -19.40 -16.47
CA HIS A 241 4.70 -19.13 -16.22
C HIS A 241 4.10 -18.42 -17.42
N SER A 242 2.96 -18.93 -17.90
CA SER A 242 2.19 -18.32 -18.98
C SER A 242 0.83 -17.90 -18.47
N TYR A 243 0.45 -16.66 -18.76
CA TYR A 243 -0.78 -16.04 -18.29
C TYR A 243 -1.65 -15.70 -19.49
N LYS A 244 -2.92 -16.11 -19.47
CA LYS A 244 -3.93 -15.74 -20.45
C LYS A 244 -5.23 -15.38 -19.76
N TRP A 245 -5.59 -14.11 -19.86
CA TRP A 245 -6.76 -13.54 -19.20
C TRP A 245 -7.68 -12.97 -20.27
N THR A 246 -8.97 -13.29 -20.18
CA THR A 246 -10.03 -12.79 -21.05
C THR A 246 -11.25 -12.47 -20.19
N ALA A 247 -12.28 -11.83 -20.76
CA ALA A 247 -13.48 -11.46 -20.00
C ALA A 247 -14.18 -12.65 -19.31
N SER A 248 -14.03 -13.87 -19.84
CA SER A 248 -14.74 -15.06 -19.36
C SER A 248 -13.85 -16.24 -18.97
N ALA A 249 -12.55 -16.18 -19.27
CA ALA A 249 -11.59 -17.24 -18.94
C ALA A 249 -10.27 -16.71 -18.40
N LEU A 250 -9.76 -17.38 -17.38
CA LEU A 250 -8.46 -17.19 -16.75
C LEU A 250 -7.68 -18.50 -16.85
N VAL A 251 -6.53 -18.46 -17.54
CA VAL A 251 -5.64 -19.61 -17.71
C VAL A 251 -4.24 -19.26 -17.22
N LEU A 252 -3.77 -20.04 -16.25
CA LEU A 252 -2.43 -19.91 -15.65
C LEU A 252 -1.70 -21.23 -15.88
N THR A 253 -0.60 -21.22 -16.60
CA THR A 253 0.18 -22.44 -16.89
C THR A 253 1.57 -22.31 -16.30
N LYS A 254 2.00 -23.32 -15.54
CA LYS A 254 3.39 -23.48 -15.12
C LYS A 254 4.03 -24.62 -15.89
N GLU A 255 5.08 -24.30 -16.61
CA GLU A 255 5.93 -25.27 -17.30
C GLU A 255 7.30 -25.30 -16.63
N VAL A 256 7.92 -26.47 -16.63
CA VAL A 256 9.18 -26.72 -15.95
C VAL A 256 10.14 -27.38 -16.94
N GLN A 257 11.37 -26.90 -16.93
CA GLN A 257 12.50 -27.58 -17.56
C GLN A 257 13.53 -27.88 -16.47
N TRP A 258 13.76 -29.16 -16.20
CA TRP A 258 14.84 -29.57 -15.29
C TRP A 258 16.19 -29.44 -15.96
N ASP A 259 17.21 -29.17 -15.15
CA ASP A 259 18.59 -29.15 -15.61
C ASP A 259 18.93 -30.46 -16.35
N ARG A 260 19.49 -30.32 -17.56
CA ARG A 260 19.92 -31.41 -18.45
C ARG A 260 18.81 -32.21 -19.12
N GLN A 261 17.54 -31.80 -19.01
CA GLN A 261 16.45 -32.35 -19.84
C GLN A 261 16.10 -31.41 -21.00
N PRO A 262 15.97 -31.95 -22.22
CA PRO A 262 15.52 -31.14 -23.35
C PRO A 262 14.00 -30.89 -23.23
N GLY A 263 13.62 -29.63 -23.30
CA GLY A 263 12.22 -29.21 -23.40
C GLY A 263 11.54 -28.92 -22.07
N PHE A 264 10.43 -28.18 -22.18
CA PHE A 264 9.53 -27.90 -21.08
C PHE A 264 8.44 -28.96 -21.00
N PHE A 265 8.04 -29.32 -19.79
CA PHE A 265 6.83 -30.08 -19.53
C PHE A 265 5.88 -29.29 -18.62
N MET A 266 4.58 -29.50 -18.80
CA MET A 266 3.57 -28.82 -18.00
C MET A 266 3.51 -29.40 -16.58
N ARG A 267 3.86 -28.58 -15.59
CA ARG A 267 3.80 -28.93 -14.17
C ARG A 267 2.40 -28.80 -13.61
N ASN A 268 1.76 -27.69 -13.91
CA ASN A 268 0.36 -27.46 -13.58
C ASN A 268 -0.29 -26.44 -14.53
N GLN A 269 -1.62 -26.47 -14.57
CA GLN A 269 -2.43 -25.53 -15.31
C GLN A 269 -3.76 -25.29 -14.58
N TYR A 270 -4.09 -24.03 -14.37
CA TYR A 270 -5.42 -23.59 -13.99
C TYR A 270 -6.21 -23.24 -15.25
N VAL A 271 -7.41 -23.78 -15.38
CA VAL A 271 -8.41 -23.36 -16.38
C VAL A 271 -9.67 -22.98 -15.62
N LEU A 272 -9.92 -21.68 -15.56
CA LEU A 272 -10.95 -21.08 -14.71
C LEU A 272 -11.89 -20.21 -15.54
N HIS A 273 -13.15 -20.17 -15.12
CA HIS A 273 -14.20 -19.35 -15.71
C HIS A 273 -14.73 -18.36 -14.69
N ARG A 274 -15.19 -17.20 -15.17
CA ARG A 274 -15.73 -16.16 -14.30
C ARG A 274 -17.00 -16.67 -13.61
N VAL A 275 -17.07 -16.52 -12.29
CA VAL A 275 -18.29 -16.82 -11.53
C VAL A 275 -19.20 -15.60 -11.62
N THR A 276 -20.30 -15.74 -12.36
CA THR A 276 -21.39 -14.75 -12.34
C THR A 276 -22.30 -15.08 -11.16
N HIS A 277 -22.40 -14.15 -10.21
CA HIS A 277 -23.46 -14.17 -9.21
C HIS A 277 -24.75 -13.56 -9.78
#